data_AF-A0A0J1GTN1-F1
#
_entry.id   AF-A0A0J1GTN1-F1
#
_cell.length_a   1.000
_cell.length_b   1.000
_cell.length_c   1.000
_cell.angle_alpha   90.00
_cell.angle_beta   90.00
_cell.angle_gamma   90.00
#
_symmetry.space_group_name_H-M   'P 1'
#
loop_
_entity.id
_entity.type
_entity.pdbx_description
1 polymer ?
#
loop_
_entity_poly.entity_id
_entity_poly.type
_entity_poly.pdbx_seq_one_letter_code
_entity_poly.pdbx_strand_id
1 'polypeptide(L)'
;MQCNVSLERKLLQLSTVSALLFALMGIGLGLWMGSLVIVFDGAYSLVSLTLTVLSLVAASYIRSPKARDNKNVKMIEPAVIAIKGLVITLMCGISFASAVDAISAGGREVNTGLALAFGVVNIIGCMATYWIMKTKGETTGSALVKAESKQWLMDTVISAAVMMGFVVATALVYLGLGEYAVYADPAMVVIASLYFVVVPVKMVVGAVKTLRQLVRDQHQQPSKAKESGSKNLGAMPYC
;
A
#
# COMPACT_ATOMS: atom_id res chain seq x y z
N MET A 1 15.21 -18.34 -19.63
CA MET A 1 14.73 -16.96 -19.41
C MET A 1 15.73 -16.29 -18.47
N GLN A 2 16.71 -15.55 -19.00
CA GLN A 2 17.69 -14.86 -18.16
C GLN A 2 17.06 -13.56 -17.64
N CYS A 3 16.93 -13.41 -16.33
CA CYS A 3 16.48 -12.16 -15.74
C CYS A 3 17.53 -11.09 -16.06
N ASN A 4 17.15 -10.02 -16.78
CA ASN A 4 18.03 -8.88 -16.97
C ASN A 4 18.07 -8.07 -15.67
N VAL A 5 18.88 -8.54 -14.71
CA VAL A 5 18.99 -7.99 -13.35
C VAL A 5 19.34 -6.50 -13.36
N SER A 6 20.13 -6.05 -14.35
CA SER A 6 20.48 -4.63 -14.51
C SER A 6 19.28 -3.76 -14.90
N LEU A 7 18.43 -4.26 -15.79
CA LEU A 7 17.21 -3.57 -16.23
C LEU A 7 16.15 -3.59 -15.15
N GLU A 8 15.97 -4.73 -14.46
CA GLU A 8 15.08 -4.84 -13.30
C GLU A 8 15.43 -3.80 -12.24
N ARG A 9 16.70 -3.72 -11.84
CA ARG A 9 17.15 -2.75 -10.83
C ARG A 9 16.88 -1.31 -11.27
N LYS A 10 17.13 -0.97 -12.53
CA LYS A 10 16.85 0.37 -13.08
C LYS A 10 15.36 0.70 -13.07
N LEU A 11 14.49 -0.25 -13.43
CA LEU A 11 13.04 -0.03 -13.42
C LEU A 11 12.49 0.15 -12.00
N LEU A 12 12.98 -0.62 -11.04
CA LEU A 12 12.58 -0.47 -9.64
C LEU A 12 13.11 0.83 -9.02
N GLN A 13 14.33 1.25 -9.38
CA GLN A 13 14.86 2.56 -8.99
C GLN A 13 14.03 3.70 -9.57
N LEU A 14 13.66 3.62 -10.86
CA LEU A 14 12.76 4.58 -11.49
C LEU A 14 11.42 4.64 -10.77
N SER A 15 10.79 3.50 -10.49
CA SER A 15 9.53 3.42 -9.74
C SER A 15 9.66 4.11 -8.38
N THR A 16 10.71 3.78 -7.63
CA THR A 16 10.94 4.32 -6.28
C THR A 16 11.13 5.83 -6.29
N VAL A 17 11.96 6.35 -7.21
CA VAL A 17 12.24 7.80 -7.32
C VAL A 17 11.00 8.56 -7.79
N SER A 18 10.30 8.05 -8.81
CA SER A 18 9.05 8.67 -9.30
C SER A 18 7.99 8.71 -8.21
N ALA A 19 7.74 7.59 -7.53
CA ALA A 19 6.72 7.53 -6.48
C ALA A 19 7.07 8.46 -5.30
N LEU A 20 8.35 8.54 -4.90
CA LEU A 20 8.77 9.47 -3.86
C LEU A 20 8.57 10.93 -4.29
N LEU A 21 8.91 11.27 -5.54
CA LEU A 21 8.74 12.62 -6.09
C LEU A 21 7.25 13.02 -6.12
N PHE A 22 6.39 12.16 -6.66
CA PHE A 22 4.94 12.43 -6.72
C PHE A 22 4.31 12.49 -5.34
N ALA A 23 4.73 11.63 -4.41
CA ALA A 23 4.25 11.67 -3.03
C ALA A 23 4.61 12.99 -2.33
N LEU A 24 5.87 13.43 -2.43
CA LEU A 24 6.32 14.70 -1.84
C LEU A 24 5.65 15.90 -2.51
N MET A 25 5.49 15.86 -3.83
CA MET A 25 4.81 16.92 -4.57
C MET A 25 3.33 16.99 -4.20
N GLY A 26 2.63 15.86 -4.10
CA GLY A 26 1.23 15.80 -3.67
C GLY A 26 1.05 16.28 -2.24
N ILE A 27 1.88 15.84 -1.30
CA ILE A 27 1.82 16.33 0.09
C ILE A 27 2.12 17.84 0.14
N GLY A 28 3.18 18.31 -0.52
CA GLY A 28 3.60 19.71 -0.50
C GLY A 28 2.55 20.64 -1.12
N LEU A 29 2.10 20.33 -2.34
CA LEU A 29 1.09 21.12 -3.03
C LEU A 29 -0.28 20.99 -2.38
N GLY A 30 -0.64 19.80 -1.88
CA GLY A 30 -1.89 19.59 -1.15
C GLY A 30 -1.96 20.42 0.14
N LEU A 31 -0.86 20.48 0.90
CA LEU A 31 -0.79 21.35 2.08
C LEU A 31 -0.84 22.83 1.71
N TRP A 32 -0.14 23.23 0.64
CA TRP A 32 -0.12 24.62 0.18
C TRP A 32 -1.48 25.11 -0.35
N MET A 33 -2.16 24.27 -1.13
CA MET A 33 -3.51 24.56 -1.67
C MET A 33 -4.62 24.30 -0.66
N GLY A 34 -4.29 23.69 0.49
CA GLY A 34 -5.26 23.22 1.45
C GLY A 34 -6.23 22.19 0.87
N SER A 35 -5.75 21.15 0.19
CA SER A 35 -6.57 20.03 -0.29
C SER A 35 -6.26 18.77 0.51
N LEU A 36 -7.25 18.26 1.24
CA LEU A 36 -7.11 17.01 1.99
C LEU A 36 -6.99 15.81 1.03
N VAL A 37 -7.68 15.83 -0.11
CA VAL A 37 -7.64 14.69 -1.04
C VAL A 37 -6.30 14.55 -1.74
N ILE A 38 -5.63 15.67 -2.06
CA ILE A 38 -4.32 15.65 -2.68
C ILE A 38 -3.25 15.22 -1.68
N VAL A 39 -3.36 15.68 -0.42
CA VAL A 39 -2.50 15.18 0.67
C VAL A 39 -2.73 13.69 0.91
N PHE A 40 -3.98 13.23 0.88
CA PHE A 40 -4.33 11.82 1.03
C PHE A 40 -3.67 10.94 -0.05
N ASP A 41 -3.77 11.33 -1.32
CA ASP A 41 -3.16 10.61 -2.45
C ASP A 41 -1.62 10.53 -2.33
N GLY A 42 -0.98 11.66 -2.02
CA GLY A 42 0.47 11.72 -1.82
C GLY A 42 0.93 10.90 -0.60
N ALA A 43 0.22 11.00 0.53
CA ALA A 43 0.52 10.23 1.74
C ALA A 43 0.30 8.73 1.54
N TYR A 44 -0.77 8.34 0.83
CA TYR A 44 -1.02 6.95 0.47
C TYR A 44 0.13 6.36 -0.32
N SER A 45 0.61 7.08 -1.33
CA SER A 45 1.74 6.68 -2.18
C SER A 45 3.05 6.56 -1.38
N LEU A 46 3.30 7.48 -0.44
CA LEU A 46 4.50 7.41 0.42
C LEU A 46 4.47 6.21 1.37
N VAL A 47 3.31 5.98 2.00
CA VAL A 47 3.07 4.85 2.91
C VAL A 47 3.19 3.54 2.14
N SER A 48 2.54 3.42 0.98
CA SER A 48 2.58 2.20 0.16
C SER A 48 4.00 1.86 -0.28
N LEU A 49 4.80 2.86 -0.70
CA LEU A 49 6.20 2.70 -1.06
C LEU A 49 7.05 2.21 0.12
N THR A 50 6.92 2.85 1.28
CA THR A 50 7.66 2.48 2.50
C THR A 50 7.33 1.03 2.91
N LEU A 51 6.05 0.68 2.86
CA LEU A 51 5.56 -0.65 3.19
C LEU A 51 6.00 -1.71 2.16
N THR A 52 6.15 -1.33 0.90
CA THR A 52 6.72 -2.21 -0.15
C THR A 52 8.19 -2.48 0.10
N VAL A 53 8.99 -1.46 0.43
CA VAL A 53 10.40 -1.66 0.83
C VAL A 53 10.50 -2.60 2.03
N LEU A 54 9.67 -2.40 3.07
CA LEU A 54 9.60 -3.30 4.23
C LEU A 54 9.32 -4.76 3.81
N SER A 55 8.38 -4.95 2.88
CA SER A 55 8.03 -6.29 2.38
C SER A 55 9.17 -6.95 1.62
N LEU A 56 9.93 -6.18 0.85
CA LEU A 56 11.09 -6.67 0.12
C LEU A 56 12.25 -7.05 1.03
N VAL A 57 12.51 -6.24 2.05
CA VAL A 57 13.52 -6.55 3.08
C VAL A 57 13.13 -7.82 3.82
N ALA A 58 11.86 -7.95 4.22
CA ALA A 58 11.36 -9.14 4.88
C ALA A 58 11.47 -10.39 3.99
N ALA A 59 11.07 -10.29 2.72
CA ALA A 59 11.19 -11.39 1.76
C ALA A 59 12.65 -11.81 1.52
N SER A 60 13.56 -10.83 1.46
CA SER A 60 15.00 -11.07 1.32
C SER A 60 15.59 -11.76 2.54
N TYR A 61 15.16 -11.37 3.74
CA TYR A 61 15.56 -12.02 4.99
C TYR A 61 15.04 -13.46 5.07
N ILE A 62 13.76 -13.70 4.76
CA ILE A 62 13.14 -15.04 4.78
C ILE A 62 13.86 -16.01 3.84
N ARG A 63 14.37 -15.54 2.70
CA ARG A 63 15.13 -16.35 1.72
C ARG A 63 16.62 -16.53 2.09
N SER A 64 17.11 -15.83 3.11
CA SER A 64 18.50 -15.92 3.54
C SER A 64 18.80 -17.28 4.18
N PRO A 65 20.02 -17.85 4.00
CA PRO A 65 20.44 -19.06 4.71
C PRO A 65 20.30 -18.96 6.23
N LYS A 66 20.47 -17.75 6.79
CA LYS A 66 20.33 -17.47 8.23
C LYS A 66 18.91 -17.67 8.77
N ALA A 67 17.90 -17.57 7.90
CA ALA A 67 16.50 -17.76 8.25
C ALA A 67 16.09 -19.24 8.27
N ARG A 68 16.90 -20.14 7.71
CA ARG A 68 16.57 -21.55 7.55
C ARG A 68 16.45 -22.30 8.89
N ASP A 69 17.23 -21.88 9.89
CA ASP A 69 17.27 -22.51 11.22
C ASP A 69 16.39 -21.80 12.26
N ASN A 70 15.78 -20.66 11.92
CA ASN A 70 14.98 -19.88 12.85
C ASN A 70 13.48 -20.17 12.69
N LYS A 71 12.88 -20.89 13.66
CA LYS A 71 11.45 -21.21 13.68
C LYS A 71 10.53 -19.97 13.59
N ASN A 72 11.00 -18.81 14.06
CA ASN A 72 10.21 -17.57 14.08
C ASN A 72 10.08 -16.90 12.70
N VAL A 73 10.84 -17.36 11.70
CA VAL A 73 10.80 -16.78 10.34
C VAL A 73 9.41 -16.91 9.71
N LYS A 74 8.67 -17.97 10.04
CA LYS A 74 7.27 -18.14 9.59
C LYS A 74 6.32 -17.06 10.11
N MET A 75 6.68 -16.36 11.20
CA MET A 75 5.88 -15.27 11.76
C MET A 75 6.16 -13.92 11.09
N ILE A 76 7.27 -13.78 10.36
CA ILE A 76 7.69 -12.51 9.75
C ILE A 76 6.73 -12.07 8.66
N GLU A 77 6.36 -12.97 7.75
CA GLU A 77 5.43 -12.67 6.66
C GLU A 77 4.06 -12.15 7.17
N PRO A 78 3.35 -12.86 8.07
CA PRO A 78 2.10 -12.34 8.59
C PRO A 78 2.30 -11.10 9.47
N ALA A 79 3.41 -10.96 10.21
CA ALA A 79 3.69 -9.73 10.96
C ALA A 79 3.83 -8.51 10.04
N VAL A 80 4.54 -8.64 8.91
CA VAL A 80 4.65 -7.56 7.92
C VAL A 80 3.28 -7.22 7.34
N ILE A 81 2.47 -8.22 6.98
CA ILE A 81 1.11 -7.99 6.47
C ILE A 81 0.24 -7.26 7.51
N ALA A 82 0.33 -7.63 8.79
CA ALA A 82 -0.38 -6.96 9.88
C ALA A 82 0.06 -5.49 10.01
N ILE A 83 1.37 -5.22 9.99
CA ILE A 83 1.91 -3.85 10.06
C ILE A 83 1.43 -3.03 8.86
N LYS A 84 1.50 -3.57 7.64
CA LYS A 84 1.01 -2.89 6.42
C LYS A 84 -0.46 -2.49 6.58
N GLY A 85 -1.29 -3.46 6.98
CA GLY A 85 -2.71 -3.23 7.18
C GLY A 85 -2.99 -2.18 8.26
N LEU A 86 -2.27 -2.23 9.38
CA LEU A 86 -2.44 -1.30 10.49
C LEU A 86 -2.05 0.13 10.10
N VAL A 87 -0.90 0.32 9.46
CA VAL A 87 -0.42 1.65 9.04
C VAL A 87 -1.41 2.30 8.05
N ILE A 88 -1.88 1.56 7.04
CA ILE A 88 -2.85 2.11 6.08
C ILE A 88 -4.20 2.39 6.76
N THR A 89 -4.63 1.53 7.69
CA THR A 89 -5.88 1.76 8.46
C THR A 89 -5.79 3.04 9.30
N LEU A 90 -4.66 3.26 9.99
CA LEU A 90 -4.45 4.48 10.77
C LEU A 90 -4.42 5.72 9.88
N MET A 91 -3.72 5.65 8.75
CA MET A 91 -3.69 6.74 7.78
C MET A 91 -5.11 7.10 7.30
N CYS A 92 -5.91 6.11 6.88
CA CYS A 92 -7.30 6.33 6.47
C CYS A 92 -8.14 6.91 7.62
N GLY A 93 -7.94 6.44 8.86
CA GLY A 93 -8.65 6.95 10.03
C GLY A 93 -8.35 8.41 10.33
N ILE A 94 -7.08 8.82 10.25
CA ILE A 94 -6.66 10.22 10.44
C ILE A 94 -7.25 11.10 9.34
N SER A 95 -7.11 10.70 8.07
CA SER A 95 -7.64 11.48 6.96
C SER A 95 -9.16 11.58 6.98
N PHE A 96 -9.86 10.52 7.35
CA PHE A 96 -11.31 10.54 7.56
C PHE A 96 -11.70 11.53 8.66
N ALA A 97 -11.02 11.50 9.81
CA ALA A 97 -11.29 12.43 10.90
C ALA A 97 -11.05 13.89 10.46
N SER A 98 -9.95 14.18 9.75
CA SER A 98 -9.69 15.50 9.18
C SER A 98 -10.75 15.96 8.17
N ALA A 99 -11.29 15.03 7.38
CA ALA A 99 -12.33 15.35 6.40
C ALA A 99 -13.69 15.62 7.07
N VAL A 100 -14.04 14.85 8.10
CA VAL A 100 -15.26 15.09 8.89
C VAL A 100 -15.17 16.43 9.61
N ASP A 101 -14.01 16.75 10.20
CA ASP A 101 -13.75 18.03 10.85
C ASP A 101 -13.92 19.20 9.85
N ALA A 102 -13.32 19.08 8.66
CA ALA A 102 -13.47 20.07 7.59
C ALA A 102 -14.93 20.24 7.13
N ILE A 103 -15.72 19.17 7.04
CA ILE A 103 -17.15 19.27 6.72
C ILE A 103 -17.89 20.02 7.84
N SER A 104 -17.62 19.69 9.11
CA SER A 104 -18.27 20.35 10.24
C SER A 104 -17.88 21.81 10.42
N ALA A 105 -16.69 22.20 9.94
CA ALA A 105 -16.18 23.57 9.97
C ALA A 105 -16.71 24.44 8.81
N GLY A 106 -17.62 23.94 7.96
CA GLY A 106 -18.19 24.69 6.84
C GLY A 106 -17.57 24.39 5.48
N GLY A 107 -16.77 23.32 5.37
CA GLY A 107 -16.10 22.91 4.15
C GLY A 107 -14.68 23.49 4.02
N ARG A 108 -14.08 23.27 2.85
CA ARG A 108 -12.72 23.69 2.55
C ARG A 108 -12.63 24.30 1.16
N GLU A 109 -12.29 25.58 1.10
CA GLU A 109 -12.01 26.23 -0.17
C GLU A 109 -10.70 25.70 -0.75
N VAL A 110 -10.79 25.10 -1.92
CA VAL A 110 -9.65 24.62 -2.69
C VAL A 110 -9.66 25.33 -4.04
N ASN A 111 -8.49 25.84 -4.46
CA ASN A 111 -8.36 26.38 -5.80
C ASN A 111 -8.47 25.24 -6.83
N THR A 112 -9.66 25.06 -7.39
CA THR A 112 -9.95 23.93 -8.29
C THR A 112 -9.14 24.00 -9.59
N GLY A 113 -8.76 25.20 -10.05
CA GLY A 113 -7.91 25.38 -11.22
C GLY A 113 -6.51 24.81 -11.02
N LEU A 114 -5.87 25.15 -9.88
CA LEU A 114 -4.57 24.58 -9.49
C LEU A 114 -4.67 23.08 -9.23
N ALA A 115 -5.73 22.63 -8.56
CA ALA A 115 -5.96 21.21 -8.28
C ALA A 115 -6.14 20.38 -9.57
N LEU A 116 -6.85 20.91 -10.58
CA LEU A 116 -6.99 20.29 -11.89
C LEU A 116 -5.65 20.25 -12.65
N ALA A 117 -4.91 21.37 -12.68
CA ALA A 117 -3.60 21.41 -13.32
C ALA A 117 -2.64 20.38 -12.72
N PHE A 118 -2.63 20.27 -11.37
CA PHE A 118 -1.86 19.24 -10.68
C PHE A 118 -2.38 17.83 -11.00
N GLY A 119 -3.69 17.61 -10.99
CA GLY A 119 -4.30 16.33 -11.32
C GLY A 119 -3.91 15.81 -12.71
N VAL A 120 -3.87 16.70 -13.71
CA VAL A 120 -3.40 16.36 -15.07
C VAL A 120 -1.92 15.92 -15.05
N VAL A 121 -1.06 16.69 -14.37
CA VAL A 121 0.37 16.34 -14.25
C VAL A 121 0.55 14.99 -13.55
N ASN A 122 -0.21 14.74 -12.48
CA ASN A 122 -0.15 13.50 -11.70
C ASN A 122 -0.58 12.29 -12.56
N ILE A 123 -1.73 12.38 -13.25
CA ILE A 123 -2.21 11.30 -14.13
C ILE A 123 -1.21 11.02 -15.26
N ILE A 124 -0.69 12.06 -15.92
CA ILE A 124 0.31 11.87 -16.99
C ILE A 124 1.57 11.20 -16.43
N GLY A 125 2.04 11.63 -15.27
CA GLY A 125 3.19 11.05 -14.58
C GLY A 125 3.01 9.58 -14.21
N CYS A 126 1.87 9.26 -13.59
CA CYS A 126 1.53 7.89 -13.22
C CYS A 126 1.37 6.99 -14.45
N MET A 127 0.67 7.47 -15.47
CA MET A 127 0.43 6.73 -16.70
C MET A 127 1.72 6.50 -17.49
N ALA A 128 2.59 7.51 -17.58
CA ALA A 128 3.90 7.38 -18.22
C ALA A 128 4.76 6.33 -17.49
N THR A 129 4.80 6.38 -16.16
CA THR A 129 5.57 5.40 -15.37
C THR A 129 4.99 4.00 -15.51
N TYR A 130 3.67 3.86 -15.48
CA TYR A 130 2.97 2.60 -15.76
C TYR A 130 3.36 2.02 -17.12
N TRP A 131 3.33 2.82 -18.19
CA TRP A 131 3.69 2.37 -19.54
C TRP A 131 5.15 1.95 -19.64
N ILE A 132 6.07 2.72 -19.05
CA ILE A 132 7.48 2.37 -19.04
C ILE A 132 7.69 1.02 -18.32
N MET A 133 7.06 0.83 -17.16
CA MET A 133 7.16 -0.43 -16.40
C MET A 133 6.50 -1.60 -17.11
N LYS A 134 5.35 -1.40 -17.76
CA LYS A 134 4.65 -2.44 -18.51
C LYS A 134 5.51 -2.91 -19.68
N THR A 135 5.89 -1.99 -20.57
CA THR A 135 6.59 -2.31 -21.81
C THR A 135 8.00 -2.84 -21.55
N LYS A 136 8.77 -2.20 -20.66
CA LYS A 136 10.13 -2.66 -20.36
C LYS A 136 10.14 -3.84 -19.38
N GLY A 137 9.15 -3.94 -18.51
CA GLY A 137 9.06 -5.00 -17.49
C GLY A 137 8.77 -6.38 -18.06
N GLU A 138 8.02 -6.48 -19.16
CA GLU A 138 7.76 -7.75 -19.86
C GLU A 138 9.06 -8.46 -20.26
N THR A 139 10.10 -7.71 -20.64
CA THR A 139 11.42 -8.26 -20.99
C THR A 139 12.23 -8.77 -19.81
N THR A 140 11.89 -8.37 -18.58
CA THR A 140 12.64 -8.76 -17.37
C THR A 140 12.18 -10.10 -16.78
N GLY A 141 10.92 -10.48 -17.00
CA GLY A 141 10.30 -11.64 -16.33
C GLY A 141 10.15 -11.50 -14.81
N SER A 142 10.41 -10.31 -14.23
CA SER A 142 10.36 -10.10 -12.78
C SER A 142 8.92 -9.93 -12.30
N ALA A 143 8.53 -10.79 -11.34
CA ALA A 143 7.26 -10.66 -10.63
C ALA A 143 7.17 -9.33 -9.86
N LEU A 144 8.30 -8.77 -9.44
CA LEU A 144 8.35 -7.51 -8.70
C LEU A 144 8.05 -6.31 -9.61
N VAL A 145 8.65 -6.26 -10.80
CA VAL A 145 8.35 -5.22 -11.79
C VAL A 145 6.89 -5.29 -12.24
N LYS A 146 6.33 -6.49 -12.38
CA LYS A 146 4.90 -6.68 -12.70
C LYS A 146 3.99 -6.20 -11.56
N ALA A 147 4.37 -6.42 -10.31
CA ALA A 147 3.63 -5.94 -9.15
C ALA A 147 3.62 -4.40 -9.09
N GLU A 148 4.79 -3.78 -9.25
CA GLU A 148 4.94 -2.32 -9.29
C GLU A 148 4.18 -1.69 -10.47
N SER A 149 4.22 -2.30 -11.67
CA SER A 149 3.40 -1.84 -12.80
C SER A 149 1.91 -1.83 -12.48
N LYS A 150 1.40 -2.87 -11.80
CA LYS A 150 0.00 -2.88 -11.35
C LYS A 150 -0.28 -1.80 -10.31
N GLN A 151 0.68 -1.48 -9.44
CA GLN A 151 0.54 -0.41 -8.46
C GLN A 151 0.42 0.95 -9.15
N TRP A 152 1.29 1.26 -10.12
CA TRP A 152 1.20 2.50 -10.91
C TRP A 152 -0.12 2.63 -11.69
N LEU A 153 -0.69 1.51 -12.15
CA LEU A 153 -2.04 1.52 -12.75
C LEU A 153 -3.10 1.91 -11.71
N MET A 154 -3.02 1.37 -10.49
CA MET A 154 -3.93 1.74 -9.40
C MET A 154 -3.75 3.22 -9.04
N ASP A 155 -2.53 3.72 -8.93
CA ASP A 155 -2.24 5.13 -8.62
C ASP A 155 -2.80 6.05 -9.72
N THR A 156 -2.72 5.64 -10.99
CA THR A 156 -3.34 6.35 -12.12
C THR A 156 -4.86 6.41 -11.99
N VAL A 157 -5.51 5.30 -11.60
CA VAL A 157 -6.97 5.24 -11.40
C VAL A 157 -7.40 6.13 -10.23
N ILE A 158 -6.65 6.12 -9.13
CA ILE A 158 -6.92 6.98 -7.97
C ILE A 158 -6.78 8.45 -8.35
N SER A 159 -5.67 8.82 -9.01
CA SER A 159 -5.44 10.17 -9.51
C SER A 159 -6.53 10.64 -10.46
N ALA A 160 -7.03 9.76 -11.34
CA ALA A 160 -8.13 10.05 -12.23
C ALA A 160 -9.45 10.29 -11.48
N ALA A 161 -9.75 9.49 -10.45
CA ALA A 161 -10.92 9.69 -9.60
C ALA A 161 -10.87 11.03 -8.85
N VAL A 162 -9.70 11.39 -8.32
CA VAL A 162 -9.47 12.69 -7.66
C VAL A 162 -9.66 13.85 -8.65
N MET A 163 -9.06 13.76 -9.85
CA MET A 163 -9.22 14.78 -10.89
C MET A 163 -10.69 14.92 -11.29
N MET A 164 -11.42 13.81 -11.47
CA MET A 164 -12.85 13.83 -11.77
C MET A 164 -13.65 14.55 -10.69
N GLY A 165 -13.33 14.36 -9.41
CA GLY A 165 -13.98 15.08 -8.33
C GLY A 165 -13.70 16.60 -8.37
N PHE A 166 -12.49 17.02 -8.75
CA PHE A 166 -12.20 18.44 -8.98
C PHE A 166 -12.86 19.01 -10.24
N VAL A 167 -13.08 18.20 -11.28
CA VAL A 167 -13.89 18.61 -12.44
C VAL A 167 -15.32 18.90 -11.99
N VAL A 168 -15.91 18.01 -11.19
CA VAL A 168 -17.25 18.21 -10.61
C VAL A 168 -17.28 19.44 -9.71
N ALA A 169 -16.29 19.61 -8.83
CA ALA A 169 -16.19 20.80 -7.97
C ALA A 169 -16.14 22.10 -8.80
N THR A 170 -15.37 22.10 -9.88
CA THR A 170 -15.27 23.25 -10.81
C THR A 170 -16.60 23.52 -11.50
N ALA A 171 -17.29 22.48 -11.96
CA ALA A 171 -18.61 22.61 -12.57
C ALA A 171 -19.64 23.21 -11.58
N LEU A 172 -19.61 22.80 -10.31
CA LEU A 172 -20.47 23.39 -9.27
C LEU A 172 -20.21 24.89 -9.09
N VAL A 173 -18.95 25.32 -9.08
CA VAL A 173 -18.59 26.75 -9.03
C VAL A 173 -19.16 27.51 -10.23
N TYR A 174 -18.98 27.00 -11.45
CA TYR A 174 -19.52 27.64 -12.67
C TYR A 174 -21.05 27.70 -12.71
N LEU A 175 -21.74 26.75 -12.08
CA LEU A 175 -23.21 26.70 -11.98
C LEU A 175 -23.77 27.62 -10.88
N GLY A 176 -22.92 28.37 -10.17
CA GLY A 176 -23.34 29.21 -9.04
C GLY A 176 -23.57 28.45 -7.73
N LEU A 177 -23.21 27.16 -7.68
CA LEU A 177 -23.33 26.26 -6.52
C LEU A 177 -22.01 26.20 -5.73
N GLY A 178 -21.29 27.33 -5.62
CA GLY A 178 -20.00 27.42 -4.94
C GLY A 178 -20.04 26.97 -3.47
N GLU A 179 -21.17 27.18 -2.80
CA GLU A 179 -21.42 26.71 -1.43
C GLU A 179 -21.37 25.18 -1.28
N TYR A 180 -21.61 24.43 -2.36
CA TYR A 180 -21.46 22.97 -2.37
C TYR A 180 -20.05 22.52 -2.79
N ALA A 181 -19.35 23.34 -3.59
CA ALA A 181 -18.01 23.02 -4.09
C ALA A 181 -16.97 22.91 -2.96
N VAL A 182 -17.13 23.67 -1.86
CA VAL A 182 -16.25 23.61 -0.68
C VAL A 182 -16.29 22.26 0.04
N TYR A 183 -17.35 21.46 -0.17
CA TYR A 183 -17.45 20.12 0.42
C TYR A 183 -16.87 19.02 -0.48
N ALA A 184 -16.53 19.32 -1.74
CA ALA A 184 -16.07 18.31 -2.68
C ALA A 184 -14.76 17.64 -2.23
N ASP A 185 -13.78 18.43 -1.78
CA ASP A 185 -12.49 17.95 -1.28
C ASP A 185 -12.64 16.99 -0.08
N PRO A 186 -13.25 17.39 1.05
CA PRO A 186 -13.41 16.49 2.18
C PRO A 186 -14.37 15.32 1.89
N ALA A 187 -15.40 15.50 1.05
CA ALA A 187 -16.28 14.40 0.66
C ALA A 187 -15.52 13.30 -0.11
N MET A 188 -14.61 13.69 -1.02
CA MET A 188 -13.75 12.72 -1.70
C MET A 188 -12.87 11.94 -0.72
N VAL A 189 -12.32 12.60 0.31
CA VAL A 189 -11.50 11.92 1.33
C VAL A 189 -12.33 10.95 2.18
N VAL A 190 -13.56 11.32 2.54
CA VAL A 190 -14.49 10.43 3.25
C VAL A 190 -14.75 9.18 2.41
N ILE A 191 -15.10 9.35 1.14
CA ILE A 191 -15.38 8.23 0.22
C ILE A 191 -14.14 7.36 0.04
N ALA A 192 -12.98 7.97 -0.24
CA ALA A 192 -11.72 7.27 -0.43
C ALA A 192 -11.31 6.49 0.83
N SER A 193 -11.40 7.09 2.01
CA SER A 193 -11.04 6.46 3.29
C SER A 193 -11.93 5.26 3.59
N LEU A 194 -13.25 5.38 3.37
CA LEU A 194 -14.18 4.28 3.58
C LEU A 194 -13.98 3.14 2.58
N TYR A 195 -13.65 3.45 1.33
CA TYR A 195 -13.35 2.44 0.32
C TYR A 195 -12.03 1.72 0.63
N PHE A 196 -10.97 2.48 0.92
CA PHE A 196 -9.64 1.90 1.09
C PHE A 196 -9.48 1.14 2.39
N VAL A 197 -10.13 1.53 3.50
CA VAL A 197 -9.96 0.86 4.80
C VAL A 197 -10.37 -0.62 4.79
N VAL A 198 -11.24 -1.04 3.86
CA VAL A 198 -11.74 -2.42 3.77
C VAL A 198 -10.61 -3.43 3.53
N VAL A 199 -9.67 -3.11 2.62
CA VAL A 199 -8.60 -4.04 2.24
C VAL A 199 -7.57 -4.21 3.38
N PRO A 200 -6.99 -3.14 3.95
CA PRO A 200 -6.09 -3.18 5.09
C PRO A 200 -6.69 -3.87 6.31
N VAL A 201 -7.96 -3.62 6.65
CA VAL A 201 -8.62 -4.28 7.79
C VAL A 201 -8.67 -5.80 7.59
N LYS A 202 -9.03 -6.26 6.37
CA LYS A 202 -8.98 -7.69 6.03
C LYS A 202 -7.57 -8.25 6.13
N MET A 203 -6.55 -7.49 5.70
CA MET A 203 -5.15 -7.89 5.85
C MET A 203 -4.75 -8.08 7.32
N VAL A 204 -5.10 -7.14 8.20
CA VAL A 204 -4.82 -7.24 9.64
C VAL A 204 -5.52 -8.45 10.25
N VAL A 205 -6.82 -8.61 10.00
CA VAL A 205 -7.60 -9.73 10.55
C VAL A 205 -7.05 -11.07 10.07
N GLY A 206 -6.70 -11.18 8.79
CA GLY A 206 -6.07 -12.38 8.23
C GLY A 206 -4.72 -12.68 8.87
N ALA A 207 -3.84 -11.68 8.95
CA ALA A 207 -2.52 -11.81 9.56
C ALA A 207 -2.57 -12.23 11.03
N VAL A 208 -3.46 -11.62 11.82
CA VAL A 208 -3.65 -11.97 13.25
C VAL A 208 -4.13 -13.41 13.41
N LYS A 209 -5.04 -13.89 12.53
CA LYS A 209 -5.48 -15.29 12.54
C LYS A 209 -4.32 -16.24 12.27
N THR A 210 -3.50 -15.95 11.26
CA THR A 210 -2.30 -16.75 10.92
C THR A 210 -1.29 -16.76 12.06
N LEU A 211 -1.00 -15.60 12.67
CA LEU A 211 -0.09 -15.51 13.82
C LEU A 211 -0.60 -16.34 15.01
N ARG A 212 -1.89 -16.27 15.32
CA ARG A 212 -2.50 -17.06 16.40
C ARG A 212 -2.37 -18.56 16.15
N GLN A 213 -2.55 -19.01 14.91
CA GLN A 213 -2.37 -20.42 14.52
C GLN A 213 -0.90 -20.86 14.69
N LEU A 214 0.05 -20.05 14.20
CA LEU A 214 1.48 -20.36 14.33
C LEU A 214 1.92 -20.47 15.79
N VAL A 215 1.45 -19.56 16.67
CA VAL A 215 1.74 -19.62 18.11
C VAL A 215 1.14 -20.87 18.75
N ARG A 216 -0.09 -21.25 18.37
CA ARG A 216 -0.73 -22.48 18.87
C ARG A 216 0.04 -23.74 18.47
N ASP A 217 0.48 -23.83 17.23
CA ASP A 217 1.24 -24.97 16.71
C ASP A 217 2.61 -25.14 17.40
N GLN A 218 3.26 -24.04 17.81
CA GLN A 218 4.49 -24.07 18.61
C GLN A 218 4.25 -24.65 20.02
N HIS A 219 3.13 -24.28 20.66
CA HIS A 219 2.77 -24.77 22.00
C HIS A 219 2.31 -26.24 22.02
N GLN A 220 1.81 -26.78 20.89
CA GLN A 220 1.34 -28.17 20.78
C GLN A 220 2.46 -29.16 20.37
N GLN A 221 3.63 -28.67 19.96
CA GLN A 221 4.78 -29.49 19.56
C GLN A 221 5.58 -30.22 20.66
N PRO A 222 5.51 -29.95 21.98
CA PRO A 222 6.32 -30.69 22.95
C PRO A 222 5.85 -32.13 23.21
N SER A 223 4.66 -32.54 22.76
CA SER A 223 4.08 -33.86 23.08
C SER A 223 4.45 -34.98 22.10
N LYS A 224 4.64 -34.70 20.80
CA LYS A 224 4.88 -35.77 19.80
C LYS A 224 6.32 -36.29 19.72
N ALA A 225 7.30 -35.59 20.30
CA ALA A 225 8.69 -36.05 20.33
C ALA A 225 8.96 -37.10 21.42
N LYS A 226 8.11 -37.21 22.45
CA LYS A 226 8.28 -38.22 23.52
C LYS A 226 7.65 -39.59 23.18
N GLU A 227 6.62 -39.65 22.35
CA GLU A 227 6.00 -40.95 21.98
C GLU A 227 6.77 -41.73 20.92
N SER A 228 7.52 -41.07 20.03
CA SER A 228 8.29 -41.77 18.99
C SER A 228 9.64 -42.31 19.49
N GLY A 229 10.14 -41.84 20.64
CA GLY A 229 11.37 -42.33 21.27
C GLY A 229 11.17 -43.51 22.23
N SER A 230 9.95 -43.76 22.69
CA SER A 230 9.65 -44.86 23.63
C SER A 230 9.21 -46.16 22.95
N LYS A 231 8.84 -46.13 21.67
CA LYS A 231 8.38 -47.34 20.94
C LYS A 231 9.49 -48.14 20.24
N ASN A 232 10.76 -47.74 20.40
CA ASN A 232 11.92 -48.45 19.81
C ASN A 232 12.84 -49.13 20.85
N LEU A 233 12.40 -49.25 22.11
CA LEU A 233 13.13 -49.97 23.15
C LEU A 233 12.37 -51.26 23.52
N GLY A 234 12.39 -52.26 22.66
CA GLY A 234 11.70 -53.51 22.95
C GLY A 234 11.66 -54.52 21.81
N ALA A 235 12.84 -54.99 21.38
CA ALA A 235 13.03 -56.35 20.86
C ALA A 235 14.51 -56.54 20.45
N MET A 236 15.36 -56.94 21.39
CA MET A 236 16.35 -57.97 21.07
C MET A 236 15.66 -59.31 21.34
N PRO A 237 15.88 -60.32 20.48
CA PRO A 237 16.51 -61.50 21.02
C PRO A 237 17.61 -62.08 20.12
N TYR A 238 18.62 -62.56 20.81
CA TYR A 238 19.72 -63.47 20.47
C TYR A 238 19.44 -64.45 19.32
N CYS A 239 20.33 -64.48 18.32
CA CYS A 239 21.31 -65.55 18.08
C CYS A 239 22.35 -65.07 17.06
#